data_AF-A0A1Q8V7A5-F1
#
_entry.id   AF-A0A1Q8V7A5-F1
#
_cell.length_a   1.000
_cell.length_b   1.000
_cell.length_c   1.000
_cell.angle_alpha   90.00
_cell.angle_beta   90.00
_cell.angle_gamma   90.00
#
_symmetry.space_group_name_H-M   'P 1'
#
loop_
_entity.id
_entity.type
_entity.pdbx_description
1 polymer ?
#
loop_
_entity_poly.entity_id
_entity_poly.type
_entity_poly.pdbx_seq_one_letter_code
_entity_poly.pdbx_strand_id
1 'polypeptide(L)'
;MRAAHPLTPRTSSTLRRLTALAATATLALTISSCSIGESNDDPVISSLTAQEADASKTQDSSSHIDNGPSSTVSGTVTMSTSYVAGGIGSTAKELTTIVVSRERSTGKFQWAVSIKPAVADQERTEYANNAQSAMNNAMDRSSSGSAVISPDGRYLSLILLPAEQQTGATAADLRTHIVVLEAKTGKTVRDATVSGVVLGQALTNSALAVETAQNYFPAGSGKGILTTFSLTDASAQPSSFPTDKWLVGATRENLVLAPDLLPDDCIGGCSMMTVSLVNAAGTTAGSISGVAAVYPGGWIRRFTNPKAASDYQQRSKAVSEDEQKSLSPSREAVEQQLVNPSIKKTIDITGKTAVEQGVATGPGLLVDQKVPNGNGSTDLKPAFWLSSTDDGHPHTENLEQFSVH
;
A
#
# COMPACT_ATOMS: atom_id res chain seq x y z
N MET A 1 21.92 61.51 58.52
CA MET A 1 23.21 61.49 57.78
C MET A 1 24.08 60.39 58.41
N ARG A 2 24.42 59.33 57.65
CA ARG A 2 25.31 58.15 57.94
C ARG A 2 24.88 57.21 59.11
N ALA A 3 24.47 55.95 58.83
CA ALA A 3 25.27 54.70 58.65
C ALA A 3 25.84 54.17 59.99
N ALA A 4 25.83 52.89 60.38
CA ALA A 4 25.76 51.62 59.66
C ALA A 4 25.27 50.43 60.55
N HIS A 5 24.83 49.36 59.88
CA HIS A 5 24.70 47.95 60.30
C HIS A 5 26.08 47.32 60.67
N PRO A 6 26.23 46.04 61.15
CA PRO A 6 25.37 44.87 60.84
C PRO A 6 25.21 43.68 61.84
N LEU A 7 24.22 42.82 61.49
CA LEU A 7 24.16 41.32 61.46
C LEU A 7 24.31 40.53 62.79
N THR A 8 23.56 39.47 63.13
CA THR A 8 22.28 38.81 62.74
C THR A 8 22.01 37.75 63.84
N PRO A 9 20.75 37.31 64.09
CA PRO A 9 20.40 36.50 65.25
C PRO A 9 20.16 35.00 64.94
N ARG A 10 20.20 34.14 65.96
CA ARG A 10 19.46 32.87 66.00
C ARG A 10 18.82 32.68 67.38
N THR A 11 17.54 33.04 67.46
CA THR A 11 16.57 32.62 68.49
C THR A 11 16.23 31.14 68.28
N SER A 12 16.21 30.30 69.32
CA SER A 12 15.06 30.04 70.22
C SER A 12 13.85 29.48 69.45
N SER A 13 13.08 28.50 69.89
CA SER A 13 12.99 27.76 71.16
C SER A 13 11.79 26.82 71.02
N THR A 14 11.88 25.59 71.55
CA THR A 14 10.84 24.87 72.35
C THR A 14 9.40 24.76 71.77
N LEU A 15 8.64 23.66 71.86
CA LEU A 15 8.46 22.68 72.93
C LEU A 15 7.37 21.68 72.48
N ARG A 16 7.37 20.51 73.12
CA ARG A 16 6.24 19.59 73.38
C ARG A 16 5.73 18.66 72.26
N ARG A 17 6.19 17.41 72.41
CA ARG A 17 5.51 16.18 72.01
C ARG A 17 4.09 16.11 72.59
N LEU A 18 3.12 15.89 71.71
CA LEU A 18 1.83 15.27 72.00
C LEU A 18 1.69 14.10 71.02
N THR A 19 1.87 12.89 71.52
CA THR A 19 1.55 11.64 70.82
C THR A 19 0.03 11.48 70.78
N ALA A 20 -0.57 11.71 69.62
CA ALA A 20 -1.90 11.24 69.29
C ALA A 20 -1.76 10.10 68.27
N LEU A 21 -2.27 8.92 68.62
CA LEU A 21 -2.44 7.80 67.70
C LEU A 21 -3.36 8.24 66.56
N ALA A 22 -2.79 8.45 65.37
CA ALA A 22 -3.58 8.50 64.15
C ALA A 22 -3.75 7.05 63.65
N ALA A 23 -4.96 6.51 63.82
CA ALA A 23 -5.37 5.33 63.09
C ALA A 23 -5.44 5.71 61.60
N THR A 24 -4.42 5.33 60.83
CA THR A 24 -4.43 5.43 59.38
C THR A 24 -5.40 4.38 58.83
N ALA A 25 -6.66 4.77 58.68
CA ALA A 25 -7.56 4.11 57.74
C ALA A 25 -6.95 4.32 56.35
N THR A 26 -6.24 3.31 55.85
CA THR A 26 -5.90 3.22 54.43
C THR A 26 -7.20 3.02 53.69
N LEU A 27 -7.81 4.12 53.26
CA LEU A 27 -8.70 4.10 52.10
C LEU A 27 -7.84 3.59 50.95
N ALA A 28 -7.96 2.29 50.65
CA ALA A 28 -7.66 1.78 49.33
C ALA A 28 -8.64 2.47 48.38
N LEU A 29 -8.28 3.69 47.96
CA LEU A 29 -8.77 4.24 46.72
C LEU A 29 -8.23 3.28 45.66
N THR A 30 -9.06 2.31 45.28
CA THR A 30 -8.98 1.75 43.94
C THR A 30 -9.09 2.95 43.03
N ILE A 31 -7.95 3.46 42.60
CA ILE A 31 -7.88 4.25 41.39
C ILE A 31 -8.30 3.25 40.33
N SER A 32 -9.61 3.17 40.12
CA SER A 32 -10.16 2.78 38.84
C SER A 32 -9.59 3.81 37.89
N SER A 33 -8.38 3.54 37.42
CA SER A 33 -7.86 4.17 36.22
C SER A 33 -8.99 4.04 35.23
N CYS A 34 -9.59 5.18 34.84
CA CYS A 34 -10.47 5.19 33.70
C CYS A 34 -9.70 4.50 32.59
N SER A 35 -10.10 3.28 32.26
CA SER A 35 -9.79 2.67 30.99
C SER A 35 -10.29 3.67 29.96
N ILE A 36 -9.37 4.46 29.40
CA ILE A 36 -9.54 5.04 28.07
C ILE A 36 -9.93 3.84 27.22
N GLY A 37 -11.18 3.86 26.73
CA GLY A 37 -11.87 2.68 26.24
C GLY A 37 -10.97 1.81 25.38
N GLU A 38 -10.71 0.58 25.84
CA GLU A 38 -10.39 -0.52 24.93
C GLU A 38 -11.60 -0.63 24.01
N SER A 39 -11.47 -0.06 22.81
CA SER A 39 -12.36 -0.43 21.73
C SER A 39 -12.03 -1.87 21.40
N ASN A 40 -13.02 -2.77 21.47
CA ASN A 40 -12.92 -4.16 21.02
C ASN A 40 -12.79 -4.24 19.47
N ASP A 41 -11.94 -3.40 18.86
CA ASP A 41 -11.85 -3.17 17.41
C ASP A 41 -10.73 -4.01 16.74
N ASP A 42 -10.18 -5.01 17.42
CA ASP A 42 -9.23 -5.94 16.81
C ASP A 42 -9.87 -6.65 15.61
N PRO A 43 -9.10 -6.88 14.53
CA PRO A 43 -9.65 -7.49 13.34
C PRO A 43 -10.05 -8.94 13.60
N VAL A 44 -11.25 -9.30 13.17
CA VAL A 44 -11.77 -10.66 13.22
C VAL A 44 -11.61 -11.29 11.84
N ILE A 45 -10.81 -12.36 11.79
CA ILE A 45 -10.58 -13.15 10.58
C ILE A 45 -11.09 -14.57 10.84
N SER A 46 -12.10 -15.00 10.08
CA SER A 46 -12.71 -16.34 10.25
C SER A 46 -12.61 -17.15 8.96
N SER A 47 -12.20 -18.41 9.07
CA SER A 47 -12.20 -19.34 7.93
C SER A 47 -13.63 -19.67 7.49
N LEU A 48 -13.85 -19.75 6.19
CA LEU A 48 -15.13 -20.13 5.58
C LEU A 48 -14.98 -21.43 4.79
N THR A 49 -16.03 -22.24 4.80
CA THR A 49 -16.22 -23.34 3.88
C THR A 49 -16.57 -22.82 2.47
N ALA A 50 -16.45 -23.68 1.46
CA ALA A 50 -16.85 -23.35 0.10
C ALA A 50 -18.35 -22.94 0.03
N GLN A 51 -19.21 -23.64 0.77
CA GLN A 51 -20.64 -23.36 0.80
C GLN A 51 -20.95 -22.00 1.42
N GLU A 52 -20.27 -21.63 2.51
CA GLU A 52 -20.43 -20.31 3.14
C GLU A 52 -19.94 -19.20 2.22
N ALA A 53 -18.76 -19.37 1.60
CA ALA A 53 -18.21 -18.40 0.65
C ALA A 53 -19.12 -18.19 -0.58
N ASP A 54 -19.71 -19.26 -1.11
CA ASP A 54 -20.64 -19.16 -2.25
C ASP A 54 -22.01 -18.59 -1.84
N ALA A 55 -22.50 -18.91 -0.63
CA ALA A 55 -23.73 -18.32 -0.09
C ALA A 55 -23.62 -16.81 0.10
N SER A 56 -22.46 -16.31 0.53
CA SER A 56 -22.25 -14.87 0.68
C SER A 56 -22.25 -14.10 -0.64
N LYS A 57 -21.94 -14.75 -1.77
CA LYS A 57 -22.10 -14.13 -3.11
C LYS A 57 -23.55 -13.85 -3.47
N THR A 58 -24.49 -14.63 -2.91
CA THR A 58 -25.91 -14.54 -3.27
C THR A 58 -26.70 -13.47 -2.52
N GLN A 59 -26.11 -12.81 -1.51
CA GLN A 59 -26.82 -11.84 -0.66
C GLN A 59 -26.78 -10.38 -1.13
N ASP A 60 -25.93 -9.99 -2.10
CA ASP A 60 -25.79 -8.58 -2.53
C ASP A 60 -25.40 -8.45 -4.02
N SER A 61 -26.25 -8.92 -4.93
CA SER A 61 -25.95 -8.91 -6.37
C SER A 61 -25.98 -7.53 -7.05
N SER A 62 -26.03 -6.41 -6.32
CA SER A 62 -26.20 -5.07 -6.90
C SER A 62 -25.06 -4.07 -6.68
N SER A 63 -23.97 -4.42 -5.98
CA SER A 63 -22.84 -3.49 -5.75
C SER A 63 -21.52 -4.22 -5.49
N HIS A 64 -21.20 -5.20 -6.34
CA HIS A 64 -19.87 -5.79 -6.41
C HIS A 64 -18.85 -4.73 -6.85
N ILE A 65 -18.29 -4.00 -5.90
CA ILE A 65 -17.02 -3.30 -6.09
C ILE A 65 -15.96 -4.33 -5.72
N ASP A 66 -15.67 -5.21 -6.68
CA ASP A 66 -14.58 -6.17 -6.60
C ASP A 66 -13.26 -5.39 -6.81
N ASN A 67 -12.26 -5.62 -5.96
CA ASN A 67 -10.88 -5.16 -6.19
C ASN A 67 -10.17 -5.94 -7.33
N GLY A 68 -10.94 -6.53 -8.26
CA GLY A 68 -10.47 -7.42 -9.31
C GLY A 68 -9.84 -8.73 -8.79
N PRO A 69 -9.71 -9.75 -9.65
CA PRO A 69 -8.96 -10.95 -9.31
C PRO A 69 -7.46 -10.63 -9.18
N SER A 70 -6.89 -10.83 -8.00
CA SER A 70 -5.45 -10.69 -7.79
C SER A 70 -4.74 -12.03 -7.98
N SER A 71 -3.70 -12.04 -8.82
CA SER A 71 -2.99 -13.28 -9.18
C SER A 71 -1.89 -13.59 -8.15
N THR A 72 -1.94 -14.78 -7.55
CA THR A 72 -0.96 -15.27 -6.58
C THR A 72 -0.24 -16.51 -7.11
N VAL A 73 0.84 -16.93 -6.45
CA VAL A 73 1.55 -18.16 -6.84
C VAL A 73 0.67 -19.42 -6.72
N SER A 74 -0.38 -19.37 -5.89
CA SER A 74 -1.26 -20.52 -5.62
C SER A 74 -2.55 -20.52 -6.42
N GLY A 75 -2.88 -19.40 -7.08
CA GLY A 75 -4.14 -19.25 -7.79
C GLY A 75 -4.61 -17.80 -7.85
N THR A 76 -5.90 -17.62 -8.08
CA THR A 76 -6.53 -16.31 -8.13
C THR A 76 -7.25 -16.05 -6.82
N VAL A 77 -7.03 -14.87 -6.26
CA VAL A 77 -7.77 -14.38 -5.10
C VAL A 77 -8.79 -13.33 -5.55
N THR A 78 -10.03 -13.48 -5.11
CA THR A 78 -11.09 -12.50 -5.33
C THR A 78 -11.60 -12.00 -3.98
N MET A 79 -11.90 -10.70 -3.91
CA MET A 79 -12.43 -10.07 -2.70
C MET A 79 -13.80 -9.51 -2.98
N SER A 80 -14.75 -9.86 -2.13
CA SER A 80 -16.13 -9.37 -2.21
C SER A 80 -16.53 -8.83 -0.85
N THR A 81 -17.03 -7.61 -0.82
CA THR A 81 -17.42 -6.95 0.44
C THR A 81 -18.93 -6.77 0.45
N SER A 82 -19.57 -7.14 1.56
CA SER A 82 -21.01 -6.92 1.78
C SER A 82 -21.35 -5.44 1.65
N TYR A 83 -22.47 -5.10 1.01
CA TYR A 83 -22.89 -3.72 0.84
C TYR A 83 -24.03 -3.42 1.81
N VAL A 84 -23.95 -2.30 2.52
CA VAL A 84 -25.09 -1.79 3.29
C VAL A 84 -25.66 -0.62 2.50
N ALA A 85 -26.90 -0.77 2.01
CA ALA A 85 -27.54 0.24 1.20
C ALA A 85 -27.84 1.52 2.00
N GLY A 86 -27.16 2.61 1.63
CA GLY A 86 -27.68 3.98 1.67
C GLY A 86 -27.59 4.73 3.00
N GLY A 87 -26.60 5.62 3.10
CA GLY A 87 -26.61 6.76 4.03
C GLY A 87 -25.21 7.17 4.46
N ILE A 88 -24.92 8.48 4.46
CA ILE A 88 -23.76 9.05 5.17
C ILE A 88 -23.84 8.52 6.62
N GLY A 89 -22.87 7.71 7.04
CA GLY A 89 -22.86 7.07 8.36
C GLY A 89 -23.40 5.62 8.43
N SER A 90 -23.54 4.90 7.31
CA SER A 90 -23.66 3.43 7.36
C SER A 90 -22.32 2.85 7.80
N THR A 91 -22.18 2.71 9.12
CA THR A 91 -20.91 2.50 9.82
C THR A 91 -20.04 1.43 9.17
N ALA A 92 -18.77 1.76 8.88
CA ALA A 92 -17.73 0.80 8.47
C ALA A 92 -17.65 -0.45 9.39
N LYS A 93 -18.23 -0.37 10.59
CA LYS A 93 -18.38 -1.43 11.59
C LYS A 93 -19.25 -2.62 11.17
N GLU A 94 -20.07 -2.53 10.13
CA GLU A 94 -20.93 -3.66 9.70
C GLU A 94 -20.43 -4.37 8.45
N LEU A 95 -19.52 -3.75 7.69
CA LEU A 95 -19.02 -4.33 6.44
C LEU A 95 -18.06 -5.48 6.74
N THR A 96 -18.21 -6.56 5.97
CA THR A 96 -17.33 -7.72 6.00
C THR A 96 -16.80 -7.97 4.60
N THR A 97 -15.49 -8.16 4.48
CA THR A 97 -14.86 -8.60 3.23
C THR A 97 -14.65 -10.10 3.26
N ILE A 98 -15.06 -10.77 2.20
CA ILE A 98 -14.80 -12.19 1.98
C ILE A 98 -13.71 -12.30 0.93
N VAL A 99 -12.63 -12.95 1.31
CA VAL A 99 -11.49 -13.23 0.44
C VAL A 99 -11.56 -14.71 0.07
N VAL A 100 -11.60 -15.01 -1.23
CA VAL A 100 -11.70 -16.39 -1.74
C VAL A 100 -10.52 -16.68 -2.66
N SER A 101 -9.82 -17.78 -2.42
CA SER A 101 -8.82 -18.31 -3.33
C SER A 101 -9.34 -19.47 -4.15
N ARG A 102 -9.02 -19.46 -5.44
CA ARG A 102 -9.37 -20.51 -6.39
C ARG A 102 -8.17 -20.90 -7.25
N GLU A 103 -8.09 -22.19 -7.59
CA GLU A 103 -7.13 -22.68 -8.56
C GLU A 103 -7.37 -22.01 -9.91
N ARG A 104 -6.32 -21.45 -10.51
CA ARG A 104 -6.43 -20.62 -11.72
C ARG A 104 -7.00 -21.36 -12.93
N SER A 105 -6.59 -22.60 -13.15
CA SER A 105 -6.96 -23.39 -14.35
C SER A 105 -8.36 -23.98 -14.27
N THR A 106 -8.83 -24.33 -13.06
CA THR A 106 -10.09 -25.07 -12.87
C THR A 106 -11.17 -24.24 -12.17
N GLY A 107 -10.81 -23.11 -11.55
CA GLY A 107 -11.69 -22.34 -10.68
C GLY A 107 -12.05 -23.06 -9.36
N LYS A 108 -11.41 -24.20 -9.05
CA LYS A 108 -11.71 -24.97 -7.84
C LYS A 108 -11.38 -24.17 -6.59
N PHE A 109 -12.31 -24.18 -5.64
CA PHE A 109 -12.15 -23.58 -4.32
C PHE A 109 -10.90 -24.14 -3.62
N GLN A 110 -10.11 -23.25 -3.00
CA GLN A 110 -8.97 -23.61 -2.17
C GLN A 110 -9.22 -23.26 -0.71
N TRP A 111 -9.52 -22.00 -0.44
CA TRP A 111 -9.83 -21.48 0.89
C TRP A 111 -10.65 -20.19 0.76
N ALA A 112 -11.34 -19.83 1.84
CA ALA A 112 -11.95 -18.52 1.99
C ALA A 112 -11.86 -18.04 3.43
N VAL A 113 -11.80 -16.72 3.61
CA VAL A 113 -11.87 -16.07 4.92
C VAL A 113 -12.84 -14.89 4.88
N SER A 114 -13.55 -14.65 5.98
CA SER A 114 -14.20 -13.38 6.25
C SER A 114 -13.30 -12.50 7.10
N ILE A 115 -13.30 -11.21 6.83
CA ILE A 115 -12.48 -10.20 7.49
C ILE A 115 -13.37 -9.04 7.92
N LYS A 116 -13.25 -8.66 9.19
CA LYS A 116 -13.95 -7.53 9.79
C LYS A 116 -12.97 -6.72 10.68
N PRO A 117 -12.88 -5.39 10.56
CA PRO A 117 -13.56 -4.53 9.58
C PRO A 117 -13.23 -4.90 8.13
N ALA A 118 -14.08 -4.47 7.19
CA ALA A 118 -13.85 -4.72 5.78
C ALA A 118 -12.53 -4.12 5.29
N VAL A 119 -12.00 -4.71 4.22
CA VAL A 119 -10.84 -4.20 3.49
C VAL A 119 -11.20 -2.84 2.87
N ALA A 120 -10.27 -1.90 2.94
CA ALA A 120 -10.41 -0.58 2.35
C ALA A 120 -10.34 -0.64 0.81
N ASP A 121 -10.96 0.35 0.17
CA ASP A 121 -10.84 0.69 -1.26
C ASP A 121 -11.13 2.19 -1.39
N GLN A 122 -11.07 2.73 -2.60
CA GLN A 122 -11.36 4.15 -2.83
C GLN A 122 -12.75 4.57 -2.33
N GLU A 123 -13.83 3.94 -2.75
CA GLU A 123 -15.19 4.38 -2.40
C GLU A 123 -15.47 4.26 -0.89
N ARG A 124 -15.13 3.12 -0.29
CA ARG A 124 -15.38 2.88 1.15
C ARG A 124 -14.53 3.80 2.03
N THR A 125 -13.33 4.15 1.58
CA THR A 125 -12.47 5.09 2.29
C THR A 125 -13.02 6.52 2.22
N GLU A 126 -13.54 6.94 1.07
CA GLU A 126 -14.18 8.26 0.89
C GLU A 126 -15.26 8.52 1.94
N TYR A 127 -16.05 7.49 2.27
CA TYR A 127 -17.17 7.59 3.20
C TYR A 127 -16.88 7.10 4.63
N ALA A 128 -15.61 6.82 4.97
CA ALA A 128 -15.23 6.27 6.28
C ALA A 128 -15.33 7.27 7.45
N ASN A 129 -15.63 8.55 7.20
CA ASN A 129 -15.77 9.60 8.22
C ASN A 129 -14.59 9.69 9.19
N ASN A 130 -13.37 9.58 8.67
CA ASN A 130 -12.14 9.72 9.43
C ASN A 130 -11.04 10.37 8.56
N ALA A 131 -9.87 10.62 9.14
CA ALA A 131 -8.75 11.25 8.45
C ALA A 131 -8.27 10.45 7.22
N GLN A 132 -8.57 9.16 7.11
CA GLN A 132 -8.19 8.36 5.93
C GLN A 132 -8.99 8.76 4.68
N SER A 133 -10.17 9.39 4.82
CA SER A 133 -11.06 9.70 3.69
C SER A 133 -10.42 10.58 2.61
N ALA A 134 -9.50 11.47 2.97
CA ALA A 134 -8.77 12.30 2.00
C ALA A 134 -7.71 11.52 1.17
N MET A 135 -7.38 10.29 1.59
CA MET A 135 -6.45 9.39 0.90
C MET A 135 -7.16 8.25 0.17
N ASN A 136 -8.44 8.42 -0.16
CA ASN A 136 -9.24 7.40 -0.85
C ASN A 136 -8.60 6.94 -2.18
N ASN A 137 -8.18 7.87 -3.04
CA ASN A 137 -7.57 7.54 -4.34
C ASN A 137 -6.25 6.76 -4.23
N ALA A 138 -5.58 6.81 -3.08
CA ALA A 138 -4.36 6.03 -2.88
C ALA A 138 -4.65 4.54 -2.65
N MET A 139 -5.87 4.18 -2.26
CA MET A 139 -6.25 2.80 -1.97
C MET A 139 -6.32 1.94 -3.23
N ASP A 140 -6.59 2.53 -4.40
CA ASP A 140 -6.75 1.78 -5.66
C ASP A 140 -5.41 1.52 -6.39
N ARG A 141 -4.29 1.97 -5.82
CA ARG A 141 -2.96 1.74 -6.41
C ARG A 141 -2.57 0.26 -6.37
N SER A 142 -2.21 -0.31 -7.51
CA SER A 142 -1.84 -1.72 -7.62
C SER A 142 -0.61 -2.13 -6.81
N SER A 143 0.38 -1.24 -6.71
CA SER A 143 1.68 -1.52 -6.09
C SER A 143 1.82 -0.99 -4.67
N SER A 144 0.94 -0.07 -4.24
CA SER A 144 0.99 0.48 -2.87
C SER A 144 -0.34 0.80 -2.18
N GLY A 145 -1.46 0.37 -2.76
CA GLY A 145 -2.82 0.63 -2.25
C GLY A 145 -3.30 -0.34 -1.17
N SER A 146 -4.62 -0.50 -1.06
CA SER A 146 -5.26 -1.25 0.03
C SER A 146 -5.07 -2.76 -0.08
N ALA A 147 -4.85 -3.29 -1.28
CA ALA A 147 -4.58 -4.69 -1.53
C ALA A 147 -3.32 -4.85 -2.39
N VAL A 148 -2.25 -5.44 -1.81
CA VAL A 148 -0.97 -5.65 -2.52
C VAL A 148 -0.50 -7.08 -2.37
N ILE A 149 0.18 -7.60 -3.39
CA ILE A 149 0.75 -8.95 -3.42
C ILE A 149 2.28 -8.89 -3.38
N SER A 150 2.93 -9.77 -2.61
CA SER A 150 4.38 -9.88 -2.58
C SER A 150 4.94 -10.28 -3.96
N PRO A 151 6.18 -9.89 -4.31
CA PRO A 151 6.74 -10.22 -5.62
C PRO A 151 6.79 -11.71 -5.94
N ASP A 152 6.96 -12.57 -4.95
CA ASP A 152 6.87 -14.03 -5.11
C ASP A 152 5.43 -14.60 -5.12
N GLY A 153 4.42 -13.74 -5.01
CA GLY A 153 3.01 -14.12 -5.02
C GLY A 153 2.56 -14.90 -3.78
N ARG A 154 3.37 -14.97 -2.72
CA ARG A 154 3.09 -15.78 -1.53
C ARG A 154 2.25 -15.09 -0.47
N TYR A 155 2.27 -13.76 -0.44
CA TYR A 155 1.59 -12.97 0.57
C TYR A 155 0.65 -11.95 -0.08
N LEU A 156 -0.50 -11.76 0.54
CA LEU A 156 -1.48 -10.73 0.22
C LEU A 156 -1.64 -9.85 1.45
N SER A 157 -1.41 -8.54 1.32
CA SER A 157 -1.59 -7.58 2.40
C SER A 157 -2.82 -6.71 2.14
N LEU A 158 -3.62 -6.51 3.19
CA LEU A 158 -4.91 -5.85 3.13
C LEU A 158 -4.96 -4.76 4.21
N ILE A 159 -5.15 -3.51 3.80
CA ILE A 159 -5.49 -2.40 4.70
C ILE A 159 -6.97 -2.53 5.05
N LEU A 160 -7.30 -2.55 6.34
CA LEU A 160 -8.67 -2.57 6.81
C LEU A 160 -9.19 -1.16 7.02
N LEU A 161 -10.50 -0.97 6.82
CA LEU A 161 -11.16 0.31 7.06
C LEU A 161 -10.98 0.74 8.52
N PRO A 162 -10.38 1.92 8.77
CA PRO A 162 -10.28 2.45 10.12
C PRO A 162 -11.65 2.79 10.70
N ALA A 163 -11.76 2.77 12.02
CA ALA A 163 -12.99 3.20 12.70
C ALA A 163 -13.30 4.69 12.44
N GLU A 164 -14.57 5.06 12.57
CA GLU A 164 -14.99 6.46 12.55
C GLU A 164 -14.30 7.25 13.66
N GLN A 165 -13.84 8.46 13.34
CA GLN A 165 -13.14 9.28 14.30
C GLN A 165 -14.10 10.12 15.14
N GLN A 166 -13.86 10.14 16.45
CA GLN A 166 -14.60 10.99 17.38
C GLN A 166 -14.28 12.47 17.14
N THR A 167 -15.25 13.34 17.42
CA THR A 167 -15.06 14.80 17.32
C THR A 167 -13.83 15.24 18.10
N GLY A 168 -12.91 15.94 17.42
CA GLY A 168 -11.66 16.43 18.01
C GLY A 168 -10.47 15.47 17.91
N ALA A 169 -10.63 14.26 17.36
CA ALA A 169 -9.53 13.37 17.03
C ALA A 169 -8.68 13.95 15.88
N THR A 170 -7.37 13.67 15.93
CA THR A 170 -6.41 14.08 14.90
C THR A 170 -6.03 12.92 14.00
N ALA A 171 -5.33 13.20 12.90
CA ALA A 171 -4.73 12.17 12.05
C ALA A 171 -3.86 11.17 12.84
N ALA A 172 -3.13 11.65 13.86
CA ALA A 172 -2.26 10.82 14.69
C ALA A 172 -3.03 9.86 15.61
N ASP A 173 -4.30 10.15 15.89
CA ASP A 173 -5.17 9.30 16.72
C ASP A 173 -5.83 8.19 15.90
N LEU A 174 -5.76 8.26 14.57
CA LEU A 174 -6.24 7.20 13.69
C LEU A 174 -5.45 5.91 13.95
N ARG A 175 -6.15 4.79 14.07
CA ARG A 175 -5.59 3.45 14.17
C ARG A 175 -6.10 2.63 13.00
N THR A 176 -5.17 2.08 12.23
CA THR A 176 -5.47 1.30 11.03
C THR A 176 -4.85 -0.08 11.18
N HIS A 177 -5.65 -1.11 10.96
CA HIS A 177 -5.19 -2.50 10.95
C HIS A 177 -4.80 -2.91 9.54
N ILE A 178 -3.70 -3.65 9.42
CA ILE A 178 -3.20 -4.24 8.19
C ILE A 178 -3.00 -5.72 8.46
N VAL A 179 -3.61 -6.56 7.62
CA VAL A 179 -3.54 -8.01 7.74
C VAL A 179 -2.83 -8.60 6.53
N VAL A 180 -1.90 -9.52 6.78
CA VAL A 180 -1.18 -10.24 5.73
C VAL A 180 -1.58 -11.70 5.77
N LEU A 181 -2.12 -12.20 4.66
CA LEU A 181 -2.51 -13.58 4.46
C LEU A 181 -1.46 -14.32 3.64
N GLU A 182 -1.18 -15.58 4.00
CA GLU A 182 -0.48 -16.50 3.10
C GLU A 182 -1.42 -16.92 1.98
N ALA A 183 -1.08 -16.58 0.73
CA ALA A 183 -1.92 -16.81 -0.45
C ALA A 183 -2.30 -18.28 -0.67
N LYS A 184 -1.48 -19.22 -0.19
CA LYS A 184 -1.74 -20.66 -0.35
C LYS A 184 -2.85 -21.17 0.58
N THR A 185 -2.95 -20.63 1.79
CA THR A 185 -3.76 -21.20 2.87
C THR A 185 -4.83 -20.25 3.39
N GLY A 186 -4.73 -18.95 3.09
CA GLY A 186 -5.57 -17.92 3.68
C GLY A 186 -5.25 -17.61 5.14
N LYS A 187 -4.20 -18.23 5.71
CA LYS A 187 -3.82 -18.01 7.11
C LYS A 187 -3.17 -16.65 7.29
N THR A 188 -3.55 -15.94 8.33
CA THR A 188 -2.89 -14.71 8.76
C THR A 188 -1.47 -15.00 9.22
N VAL A 189 -0.48 -14.37 8.56
CA VAL A 189 0.95 -14.46 8.90
C VAL A 189 1.45 -13.19 9.60
N ARG A 190 0.75 -12.07 9.43
CA ARG A 190 1.01 -10.82 10.15
C ARG A 190 -0.28 -10.05 10.35
N ASP A 191 -0.41 -9.49 11.54
CA ASP A 191 -1.40 -8.47 11.92
C ASP A 191 -0.59 -7.30 12.48
N ALA A 192 -0.88 -6.10 11.97
CA ALA A 192 -0.19 -4.88 12.33
C ALA A 192 -1.20 -3.74 12.53
N THR A 193 -1.03 -3.00 13.61
CA THR A 193 -1.73 -1.73 13.83
C THR A 193 -0.75 -0.58 13.70
N VAL A 194 -1.11 0.41 12.90
CA VAL A 194 -0.32 1.63 12.73
C VAL A 194 -1.11 2.86 13.16
N SER A 195 -0.38 3.92 13.50
CA SER A 195 -0.95 5.22 13.86
C SER A 195 -0.67 6.24 12.76
N GLY A 196 -1.63 7.13 12.51
CA GLY A 196 -1.53 8.13 11.44
C GLY A 196 -2.36 7.79 10.21
N VAL A 197 -2.41 8.72 9.27
CA VAL A 197 -2.97 8.46 7.93
C VAL A 197 -2.03 7.49 7.21
N VAL A 198 -2.58 6.41 6.66
CA VAL A 198 -1.83 5.46 5.84
C VAL A 198 -1.73 6.02 4.42
N LEU A 199 -0.51 6.30 3.97
CA LEU A 199 -0.24 6.80 2.62
C LEU A 199 -0.12 5.67 1.59
N GLY A 200 0.26 4.48 2.06
CA GLY A 200 0.35 3.26 1.28
C GLY A 200 1.01 2.13 2.06
N GLN A 201 1.08 0.96 1.43
CA GLN A 201 1.81 -0.22 1.94
C GLN A 201 2.58 -0.90 0.82
N ALA A 202 3.50 -1.80 1.14
CA ALA A 202 4.13 -2.66 0.15
C ALA A 202 4.60 -3.96 0.79
N LEU A 203 4.70 -5.02 -0.01
CA LEU A 203 5.27 -6.29 0.40
C LEU A 203 6.59 -6.53 -0.33
N THR A 204 7.65 -6.77 0.45
CA THR A 204 8.79 -7.55 -0.05
C THR A 204 8.49 -9.04 0.14
N ASN A 205 9.39 -9.94 -0.24
CA ASN A 205 9.19 -11.37 0.01
C ASN A 205 9.29 -11.75 1.50
N SER A 206 9.75 -10.84 2.36
CA SER A 206 10.02 -11.14 3.78
C SER A 206 9.51 -10.07 4.76
N ALA A 207 8.96 -8.96 4.29
CA ALA A 207 8.49 -7.87 5.14
C ALA A 207 7.29 -7.14 4.53
N LEU A 208 6.33 -6.80 5.39
CA LEU A 208 5.35 -5.75 5.16
C LEU A 208 5.98 -4.40 5.49
N ALA A 209 5.79 -3.40 4.64
CA ALA A 209 6.07 -2.00 4.95
C ALA A 209 4.78 -1.19 4.86
N VAL A 210 4.55 -0.31 5.82
CA VAL A 210 3.42 0.60 5.86
C VAL A 210 3.96 2.02 6.00
N GLU A 211 3.57 2.91 5.08
CA GLU A 211 3.89 4.33 5.13
C GLU A 211 2.76 5.07 5.82
N THR A 212 3.07 5.76 6.92
CA THR A 212 2.12 6.63 7.60
C THR A 212 2.62 8.06 7.71
N ALA A 213 1.70 9.00 7.88
CA ALA A 213 2.01 10.41 8.05
C ALA A 213 0.99 11.10 8.98
N GLN A 214 1.36 12.30 9.43
CA GLN A 214 0.50 13.23 10.17
C GLN A 214 -0.31 14.14 9.24
N ASN A 215 -0.10 14.01 7.92
CA ASN A 215 -0.80 14.73 6.86
C ASN A 215 -0.89 13.83 5.61
N TYR A 216 -1.52 14.31 4.55
CA TYR A 216 -1.79 13.55 3.31
C TYR A 216 -0.59 13.48 2.36
N PHE A 217 0.63 13.58 2.89
CA PHE A 217 1.91 13.52 2.17
C PHE A 217 3.04 13.22 3.18
N PRO A 218 4.18 12.63 2.76
CA PRO A 218 5.24 12.25 3.69
C PRO A 218 6.19 13.40 4.05
N ALA A 219 6.46 14.32 3.13
CA ALA A 219 7.46 15.38 3.33
C ALA A 219 7.02 16.49 4.30
N GLY A 220 7.99 17.24 4.82
CA GLY A 220 7.73 18.48 5.58
C GLY A 220 6.85 18.27 6.81
N SER A 221 5.69 18.95 6.86
CA SER A 221 4.71 18.81 7.95
C SER A 221 4.01 17.45 7.98
N GLY A 222 4.13 16.66 6.92
CA GLY A 222 3.65 15.29 6.83
C GLY A 222 4.34 14.34 7.81
N LYS A 223 5.64 14.55 8.07
CA LYS A 223 6.46 13.71 8.97
C LYS A 223 6.28 12.21 8.68
N GLY A 224 6.47 11.82 7.43
CA GLY A 224 6.32 10.45 6.96
C GLY A 224 7.20 9.47 7.72
N ILE A 225 6.65 8.29 8.02
CA ILE A 225 7.32 7.19 8.69
C ILE A 225 7.04 5.92 7.90
N LEU A 226 8.09 5.17 7.57
CA LEU A 226 7.97 3.79 7.10
C LEU A 226 8.16 2.87 8.29
N THR A 227 7.14 2.06 8.57
CA THR A 227 7.21 0.99 9.57
C THR A 227 7.18 -0.36 8.88
N THR A 228 8.12 -1.22 9.25
CA THR A 228 8.32 -2.53 8.64
C THR A 228 8.09 -3.65 9.64
N PHE A 229 7.43 -4.71 9.19
CA PHE A 229 7.06 -5.88 9.98
C PHE A 229 7.58 -7.13 9.26
N SER A 230 8.33 -7.97 9.96
CA SER A 230 8.83 -9.23 9.41
C SER A 230 7.67 -10.18 9.04
N LEU A 231 7.74 -10.88 7.92
CA LEU A 231 6.76 -11.92 7.57
C LEU A 231 7.23 -13.31 7.99
N THR A 232 8.52 -13.45 8.31
CA THR A 232 9.13 -14.73 8.71
C THR A 232 9.27 -14.88 10.21
N ASP A 233 9.21 -13.77 10.96
CA ASP A 233 9.25 -13.75 12.42
C ASP A 233 8.16 -12.80 12.94
N ALA A 234 7.00 -13.36 13.28
CA ALA A 234 5.89 -12.60 13.84
C ALA A 234 6.20 -11.99 15.22
N SER A 235 7.17 -12.53 15.94
CA SER A 235 7.57 -12.03 17.27
C SER A 235 8.58 -10.88 17.21
N ALA A 236 9.24 -10.69 16.06
CA ALA A 236 10.13 -9.57 15.84
C ALA A 236 9.39 -8.24 16.00
N GLN A 237 10.00 -7.32 16.75
CA GLN A 237 9.51 -5.94 16.87
C GLN A 237 9.56 -5.25 15.50
N PRO A 238 8.59 -4.37 15.20
CA PRO A 238 8.63 -3.57 13.99
C PRO A 238 9.81 -2.60 14.02
N SER A 239 10.37 -2.32 12.84
CA SER A 239 11.40 -1.30 12.65
C SER A 239 10.81 -0.11 11.90
N SER A 240 11.07 1.10 12.39
CA SER A 240 10.56 2.33 11.79
C SER A 240 11.68 3.31 11.47
N PHE A 241 11.53 4.04 10.36
CA PHE A 241 12.44 5.11 9.97
C PHE A 241 11.67 6.24 9.27
N PRO A 242 12.12 7.50 9.40
CA PRO A 242 11.48 8.64 8.75
C PRO A 242 11.67 8.57 7.22
N THR A 243 10.69 9.07 6.47
CA THR A 243 10.77 9.25 5.03
C THR A 243 10.17 10.59 4.60
N ASP A 244 10.78 11.21 3.61
CA ASP A 244 10.26 12.36 2.88
C ASP A 244 9.76 11.99 1.47
N LYS A 245 9.81 10.70 1.13
CA LYS A 245 9.46 10.13 -0.17
C LYS A 245 8.30 9.16 -0.02
N TRP A 246 7.48 9.08 -1.06
CA TRP A 246 6.33 8.20 -1.18
C TRP A 246 6.74 6.75 -1.39
N LEU A 247 6.07 5.83 -0.70
CA LEU A 247 6.14 4.40 -0.98
C LEU A 247 5.31 4.07 -2.23
N VAL A 248 5.99 3.69 -3.31
CA VAL A 248 5.35 3.41 -4.62
C VAL A 248 5.46 1.93 -5.04
N GLY A 249 5.87 1.06 -4.13
CA GLY A 249 5.92 -0.38 -4.33
C GLY A 249 7.14 -1.05 -3.72
N ALA A 250 7.41 -2.28 -4.14
CA ALA A 250 8.52 -3.08 -3.64
C ALA A 250 9.03 -4.07 -4.69
N THR A 251 10.30 -4.43 -4.53
CA THR A 251 11.00 -5.54 -5.16
C THR A 251 11.08 -6.72 -4.18
N ARG A 252 11.75 -7.84 -4.53
CA ARG A 252 11.82 -9.01 -3.64
C ARG A 252 12.44 -8.68 -2.27
N GLU A 253 13.37 -7.72 -2.23
CA GLU A 253 14.16 -7.40 -1.04
C GLU A 253 14.18 -5.91 -0.66
N ASN A 254 13.76 -5.01 -1.56
CA ASN A 254 13.78 -3.56 -1.32
C ASN A 254 12.42 -2.91 -1.55
N LEU A 255 12.09 -1.92 -0.73
CA LEU A 255 11.04 -0.92 -0.95
C LEU A 255 11.48 0.04 -2.06
N VAL A 256 10.51 0.56 -2.81
CA VAL A 256 10.72 1.55 -3.88
C VAL A 256 10.11 2.87 -3.43
N LEU A 257 10.96 3.89 -3.25
CA LEU A 257 10.56 5.21 -2.78
C LEU A 257 10.72 6.26 -3.88
N ALA A 258 9.69 7.08 -4.11
CA ALA A 258 9.69 8.12 -5.12
C ALA A 258 9.56 9.53 -4.49
N PRO A 259 10.17 10.57 -5.08
CA PRO A 259 10.05 11.93 -4.58
C PRO A 259 8.61 12.47 -4.66
N ASP A 260 7.82 11.93 -5.58
CA ASP A 260 6.41 12.24 -5.75
C ASP A 260 5.68 10.98 -6.25
N LEU A 261 4.36 11.01 -6.27
CA LEU A 261 3.53 9.93 -6.78
C LEU A 261 3.76 9.73 -8.28
N LEU A 262 3.79 8.48 -8.72
CA LEU A 262 3.87 8.16 -10.14
C LEU A 262 2.48 8.32 -10.77
N PRO A 263 2.34 9.02 -11.91
CA PRO A 263 1.05 9.19 -12.56
C PRO A 263 0.55 7.85 -13.14
N ASP A 264 -0.75 7.59 -12.98
CA ASP A 264 -1.40 6.35 -13.44
C ASP A 264 -1.48 6.27 -14.98
N ASP A 265 -1.60 7.42 -15.65
CA ASP A 265 -1.65 7.52 -17.11
C ASP A 265 -0.52 8.38 -17.70
N CYS A 266 0.13 7.84 -18.72
CA CYS A 266 1.10 8.59 -19.52
C CYS A 266 0.41 9.34 -20.69
N ILE A 267 -0.88 9.67 -20.55
CA ILE A 267 -1.62 10.40 -21.58
C ILE A 267 -1.39 11.89 -21.34
N GLY A 268 -0.38 12.46 -22.00
CA GLY A 268 0.00 13.87 -21.85
C GLY A 268 1.35 14.12 -21.19
N GLY A 269 2.19 13.08 -21.03
CA GLY A 269 3.61 13.20 -20.66
C GLY A 269 3.93 12.59 -19.29
N CYS A 270 4.83 11.60 -19.26
CA CYS A 270 5.26 10.94 -18.03
C CYS A 270 6.25 11.82 -17.27
N SER A 271 5.91 12.24 -16.04
CA SER A 271 6.90 12.77 -15.11
C SER A 271 7.84 11.64 -14.72
N MET A 272 9.02 11.61 -15.33
CA MET A 272 10.05 10.63 -15.03
C MET A 272 10.78 11.03 -13.76
N MET A 273 10.97 10.06 -12.87
CA MET A 273 11.58 10.28 -11.57
C MET A 273 12.79 9.39 -11.35
N THR A 274 13.61 9.76 -10.37
CA THR A 274 14.60 8.84 -9.81
C THR A 274 14.01 8.24 -8.54
N VAL A 275 13.84 6.93 -8.52
CA VAL A 275 13.38 6.20 -7.33
C VAL A 275 14.58 5.70 -6.53
N SER A 276 14.40 5.60 -5.23
CA SER A 276 15.36 5.01 -4.30
C SER A 276 14.93 3.59 -3.94
N LEU A 277 15.88 2.66 -3.91
CA LEU A 277 15.68 1.32 -3.38
C LEU A 277 16.19 1.31 -1.95
N VAL A 278 15.34 0.93 -1.00
CA VAL A 278 15.65 0.93 0.43
C VAL A 278 15.24 -0.42 1.01
N ASN A 279 16.10 -1.06 1.79
CA ASN A 279 15.74 -2.31 2.45
C ASN A 279 14.78 -2.09 3.62
N ALA A 280 14.26 -3.17 4.20
CA ALA A 280 13.32 -3.07 5.33
C ALA A 280 13.89 -2.35 6.57
N ALA A 281 15.22 -2.31 6.73
CA ALA A 281 15.89 -1.60 7.82
C ALA A 281 16.13 -0.10 7.52
N GLY A 282 15.66 0.43 6.39
CA GLY A 282 15.87 1.83 6.01
C GLY A 282 17.23 2.12 5.38
N THR A 283 18.04 1.09 5.08
CA THR A 283 19.34 1.27 4.42
C THR A 283 19.15 1.37 2.91
N THR A 284 19.77 2.39 2.29
CA THR A 284 19.73 2.58 0.84
C THR A 284 20.50 1.45 0.12
N ALA A 285 19.80 0.75 -0.77
CA ALA A 285 20.36 -0.29 -1.63
C ALA A 285 20.76 0.23 -3.02
N GLY A 286 20.17 1.34 -3.48
CA GLY A 286 20.51 1.95 -4.77
C GLY A 286 19.44 2.92 -5.26
N SER A 287 19.51 3.30 -6.52
CA SER A 287 18.51 4.14 -7.18
C SER A 287 18.36 3.80 -8.66
N ILE A 288 17.21 4.14 -9.24
CA ILE A 288 16.92 3.94 -10.66
C ILE A 288 16.38 5.24 -11.23
N SER A 289 17.04 5.76 -12.26
CA SER A 289 16.66 7.00 -12.94
C SER A 289 15.67 6.76 -14.07
N GLY A 290 14.85 7.77 -14.37
CA GLY A 290 13.97 7.76 -15.53
C GLY A 290 12.73 6.88 -15.37
N VAL A 291 12.37 6.55 -14.13
CA VAL A 291 11.23 5.69 -13.81
C VAL A 291 9.93 6.40 -14.16
N ALA A 292 9.05 5.67 -14.83
CA ALA A 292 7.74 6.12 -15.26
C ALA A 292 6.59 5.24 -14.76
N ALA A 293 6.88 4.03 -14.24
CA ALA A 293 5.91 3.20 -13.53
C ALA A 293 6.63 2.16 -12.66
N VAL A 294 5.97 1.74 -11.59
CA VAL A 294 6.38 0.62 -10.72
C VAL A 294 5.20 -0.35 -10.67
N TYR A 295 5.45 -1.59 -11.10
CA TYR A 295 4.44 -2.63 -11.18
C TYR A 295 4.60 -3.65 -10.04
N PRO A 296 3.53 -4.38 -9.69
CA PRO A 296 3.61 -5.59 -8.89
C PRO A 296 4.69 -6.55 -9.42
N GLY A 297 5.29 -7.34 -8.52
CA GLY A 297 6.39 -8.24 -8.90
C GLY A 297 7.77 -7.59 -8.96
N GLY A 298 7.89 -6.29 -8.68
CA GLY A 298 9.16 -5.58 -8.64
C GLY A 298 9.68 -5.11 -10.00
N TRP A 299 8.83 -5.12 -11.03
CA TRP A 299 9.17 -4.60 -12.35
C TRP A 299 8.99 -3.09 -12.40
N ILE A 300 9.97 -2.40 -12.96
CA ILE A 300 10.02 -0.94 -13.02
C ILE A 300 10.17 -0.52 -14.47
N ARG A 301 9.19 0.21 -15.00
CA ARG A 301 9.29 0.83 -16.33
C ARG A 301 10.08 2.12 -16.23
N ARG A 302 11.08 2.27 -17.10
CA ARG A 302 11.89 3.48 -17.18
C ARG A 302 12.27 3.85 -18.61
N PHE A 303 12.59 5.11 -18.81
CA PHE A 303 13.31 5.60 -19.98
C PHE A 303 14.82 5.45 -19.77
N THR A 304 15.52 5.00 -20.82
CA THR A 304 16.98 4.83 -20.77
C THR A 304 17.69 6.18 -20.71
N ASN A 305 17.22 7.14 -21.52
CA ASN A 305 17.65 8.53 -21.53
C ASN A 305 16.49 9.47 -21.11
N PRO A 306 16.27 9.65 -19.79
CA PRO A 306 15.16 10.47 -19.29
C PRO A 306 15.27 11.93 -19.70
N LYS A 307 16.48 12.44 -19.96
CA LYS A 307 16.66 13.80 -20.48
C LYS A 307 16.11 13.93 -21.90
N ALA A 308 16.50 13.03 -22.81
CA ALA A 308 16.00 13.07 -24.19
C ALA A 308 14.47 12.89 -24.24
N ALA A 309 13.94 11.98 -23.42
CA ALA A 309 12.50 11.79 -23.28
C ALA A 309 11.80 13.06 -22.76
N SER A 310 12.37 13.73 -21.75
CA SER A 310 11.79 14.96 -21.19
C SER A 310 11.84 16.12 -22.20
N ASP A 311 12.98 16.30 -22.87
CA ASP A 311 13.17 17.33 -23.89
C ASP A 311 12.15 17.14 -25.04
N TYR A 312 11.91 15.90 -25.45
CA TYR A 312 10.88 15.59 -26.45
C TYR A 312 9.47 15.88 -25.95
N GLN A 313 9.11 15.44 -24.74
CA GLN A 313 7.79 15.70 -24.17
C GLN A 313 7.50 17.20 -24.03
N GLN A 314 8.48 17.99 -23.59
CA GLN A 314 8.36 19.44 -23.49
C GLN A 314 8.13 20.09 -24.85
N ARG A 315 8.90 19.69 -25.88
CA ARG A 315 8.68 20.17 -27.25
C ARG A 315 7.31 19.78 -27.78
N SER A 316 6.89 18.54 -27.55
CA SER A 316 5.58 18.03 -27.97
C SER A 316 4.41 18.78 -27.31
N LYS A 317 4.59 19.32 -26.09
CA LYS A 317 3.57 20.15 -25.40
C LYS A 317 3.56 21.61 -25.85
N ALA A 318 4.67 22.09 -26.40
CA ALA A 318 4.86 23.49 -26.77
C ALA A 318 4.39 23.81 -28.20
N VAL A 319 4.16 22.79 -29.03
CA VAL A 319 3.74 22.92 -30.42
C VAL A 319 2.23 22.73 -30.57
N SER A 320 1.65 23.22 -31.67
CA SER A 320 0.25 22.97 -32.01
C SER A 320 -0.01 21.48 -32.29
N GLU A 321 -1.27 21.02 -32.23
CA GLU A 321 -1.63 19.62 -32.51
C GLU A 321 -1.18 19.15 -33.91
N ASP A 322 -1.22 20.04 -34.91
CA ASP A 322 -0.82 19.71 -36.28
C ASP A 322 0.71 19.60 -36.43
N GLU A 323 1.46 20.45 -35.73
CA GLU A 323 2.91 20.33 -35.62
C GLU A 323 3.31 19.10 -34.79
N GLN A 324 2.55 18.76 -33.76
CA GLN A 324 2.77 17.58 -32.92
C GLN A 324 2.68 16.29 -33.73
N LYS A 325 1.74 16.19 -34.69
CA LYS A 325 1.63 15.04 -35.60
C LYS A 325 2.86 14.86 -36.50
N SER A 326 3.57 15.95 -36.80
CA SER A 326 4.78 15.95 -37.62
C SER A 326 6.06 15.84 -36.79
N LEU A 327 5.96 16.01 -35.47
CA LEU A 327 7.08 15.93 -34.55
C LEU A 327 7.47 14.46 -34.32
N SER A 328 8.66 14.08 -34.77
CA SER A 328 9.19 12.73 -34.57
C SER A 328 10.17 12.72 -33.38
N PRO A 329 10.05 11.78 -32.45
CA PRO A 329 11.03 11.63 -31.39
C PRO A 329 12.36 11.10 -31.93
N SER A 330 13.46 11.48 -31.29
CA SER A 330 14.72 10.75 -31.48
C SER A 330 14.58 9.34 -30.90
N ARG A 331 15.40 8.41 -31.40
CA ARG A 331 15.45 7.05 -30.84
C ARG A 331 15.65 7.06 -29.33
N GLU A 332 16.62 7.85 -28.85
CA GLU A 332 16.93 7.98 -27.42
C GLU A 332 15.75 8.50 -26.58
N ALA A 333 14.86 9.31 -27.16
CA ALA A 333 13.71 9.87 -26.46
C ALA A 333 12.58 8.85 -26.23
N VAL A 334 12.56 7.74 -26.97
CA VAL A 334 11.54 6.68 -26.86
C VAL A 334 12.09 5.37 -26.32
N GLU A 335 13.39 5.30 -26.06
CA GLU A 335 14.01 4.11 -25.51
C GLU A 335 13.51 3.83 -24.09
N GLN A 336 12.84 2.69 -23.92
CA GLN A 336 12.17 2.29 -22.69
C GLN A 336 12.52 0.86 -22.33
N GLN A 337 12.63 0.61 -21.03
CA GLN A 337 12.99 -0.68 -20.48
C GLN A 337 12.12 -1.03 -19.29
N LEU A 338 11.86 -2.32 -19.12
CA LEU A 338 11.47 -2.91 -17.85
C LEU A 338 12.73 -3.36 -17.12
N VAL A 339 12.89 -2.94 -15.88
CA VAL A 339 14.01 -3.32 -15.00
C VAL A 339 13.47 -4.06 -13.79
N ASN A 340 14.08 -5.18 -13.44
CA ASN A 340 13.87 -5.86 -12.18
C ASN A 340 15.19 -5.98 -11.42
N PRO A 341 15.40 -5.16 -10.37
CA PRO A 341 16.66 -5.14 -9.62
C PRO A 341 16.99 -6.46 -8.93
N SER A 342 15.98 -7.17 -8.41
CA SER A 342 16.16 -8.40 -7.63
C SER A 342 16.80 -9.52 -8.45
N ILE A 343 16.40 -9.65 -9.72
CA ILE A 343 16.93 -10.65 -10.65
C ILE A 343 17.98 -10.07 -11.61
N LYS A 344 18.32 -8.79 -11.47
CA LYS A 344 19.28 -8.05 -12.32
C LYS A 344 18.96 -8.17 -13.81
N LYS A 345 17.67 -8.05 -14.16
CA LYS A 345 17.20 -8.11 -15.54
C LYS A 345 16.73 -6.77 -16.05
N THR A 346 16.95 -6.58 -17.34
CA THR A 346 16.51 -5.42 -18.11
C THR A 346 15.98 -5.94 -19.44
N ILE A 347 14.79 -5.50 -19.82
CA ILE A 347 14.11 -5.90 -21.06
C ILE A 347 13.75 -4.64 -21.82
N ASP A 348 14.13 -4.57 -23.09
CA ASP A 348 13.72 -3.49 -23.99
C ASP A 348 12.23 -3.63 -24.33
N ILE A 349 11.48 -2.56 -24.10
CA ILE A 349 10.05 -2.46 -24.41
C ILE A 349 9.75 -1.23 -25.29
N THR A 350 10.74 -0.70 -26.02
CA THR A 350 10.51 0.41 -26.94
C THR A 350 9.44 0.08 -27.97
N GLY A 351 8.45 0.98 -28.09
CA GLY A 351 7.29 0.79 -28.97
C GLY A 351 6.27 -0.24 -28.47
N LYS A 352 6.44 -0.75 -27.25
CA LYS A 352 5.54 -1.70 -26.59
C LYS A 352 4.88 -1.07 -25.37
N THR A 353 3.77 -1.64 -24.93
CA THR A 353 3.08 -1.28 -23.70
C THR A 353 3.16 -2.44 -22.73
N ALA A 354 3.47 -2.19 -21.47
CA ALA A 354 3.40 -3.19 -20.41
C ALA A 354 2.16 -2.93 -19.56
N VAL A 355 1.36 -3.98 -19.34
CA VAL A 355 0.17 -3.96 -18.49
C VAL A 355 0.27 -5.05 -17.43
N GLU A 356 -0.27 -4.78 -16.26
CA GLU A 356 -0.33 -5.77 -15.18
C GLU A 356 -1.26 -6.90 -15.58
N GLN A 357 -0.78 -8.14 -15.46
CA GLN A 357 -1.53 -9.30 -15.88
C GLN A 357 -1.24 -10.48 -14.95
N GLY A 358 -2.29 -11.14 -14.49
CA GLY A 358 -2.14 -12.42 -13.81
C GLY A 358 -1.64 -13.49 -14.77
N VAL A 359 -0.52 -14.12 -14.44
CA VAL A 359 0.07 -15.22 -15.21
C VAL A 359 0.03 -16.53 -14.41
N ALA A 360 0.37 -17.64 -15.06
CA ALA A 360 0.26 -18.99 -14.47
C ALA A 360 0.96 -19.14 -13.12
N THR A 361 2.05 -18.39 -12.91
CA THR A 361 2.90 -18.44 -11.72
C THR A 361 2.67 -17.30 -10.72
N GLY A 362 1.67 -16.44 -10.93
CA GLY A 362 1.31 -15.37 -9.99
C GLY A 362 1.20 -14.00 -10.65
N PRO A 363 1.64 -12.92 -9.97
CA PRO A 363 1.73 -11.60 -10.58
C PRO A 363 2.62 -11.64 -11.82
N GLY A 364 2.29 -10.82 -12.81
CA GLY A 364 3.04 -10.76 -14.05
C GLY A 364 2.75 -9.49 -14.82
N LEU A 365 3.44 -9.37 -15.96
CA LEU A 365 3.23 -8.32 -16.93
C LEU A 365 2.94 -8.94 -18.29
N LEU A 366 1.92 -8.43 -18.97
CA LEU A 366 1.75 -8.65 -20.40
C LEU A 366 2.38 -7.47 -21.14
N VAL A 367 3.20 -7.78 -22.13
CA VAL A 367 3.82 -6.76 -22.99
C VAL A 367 3.22 -6.87 -24.37
N ASP A 368 2.50 -5.82 -24.76
CA ASP A 368 1.82 -5.71 -26.04
C ASP A 368 2.60 -4.86 -27.03
N GLN A 369 2.63 -5.29 -28.27
CA GLN A 369 3.13 -4.53 -29.38
C GLN A 369 1.99 -3.78 -30.08
N LYS A 370 2.20 -2.49 -30.32
CA LYS A 370 1.34 -1.70 -31.21
C LYS A 370 1.59 -2.12 -32.66
N VAL A 371 0.56 -2.58 -33.34
CA VAL A 371 0.60 -3.00 -34.74
C VAL A 371 -0.37 -2.12 -35.53
N PRO A 372 0.07 -1.43 -36.59
CA PRO A 372 -0.84 -0.65 -37.43
C PRO A 372 -1.94 -1.55 -38.01
N ASN A 373 -3.20 -1.17 -37.80
CA ASN A 373 -4.30 -1.71 -38.57
C ASN A 373 -4.45 -0.85 -39.84
N GLY A 374 -4.83 -1.46 -40.96
CA GLY A 374 -4.90 -0.81 -42.27
C GLY A 374 -5.86 0.40 -42.36
N ASN A 375 -6.53 0.74 -41.27
CA ASN A 375 -7.49 1.84 -41.15
C ASN A 375 -6.88 3.10 -40.48
N GLY A 376 -5.56 3.14 -40.30
CA GLY A 376 -4.88 4.28 -39.66
C GLY A 376 -4.96 4.28 -38.13
N SER A 377 -5.38 3.18 -37.52
CA SER A 377 -5.35 2.94 -36.07
C SER A 377 -4.28 1.88 -35.75
N THR A 378 -4.05 1.58 -34.47
CA THR A 378 -3.13 0.54 -34.02
C THR A 378 -3.83 -0.44 -33.12
N ASP A 379 -3.68 -1.73 -33.39
CA ASP A 379 -4.10 -2.81 -32.52
C ASP A 379 -2.97 -3.14 -31.54
N LEU A 380 -3.33 -3.57 -30.32
CA LEU A 380 -2.39 -4.16 -29.38
C LEU A 380 -2.36 -5.67 -29.60
N LYS A 381 -1.17 -6.22 -29.82
CA LYS A 381 -0.95 -7.67 -29.91
C LYS A 381 0.01 -8.13 -28.82
N PRO A 382 -0.35 -9.17 -28.05
CA PRO A 382 0.58 -9.82 -27.12
C PRO A 382 1.90 -10.16 -27.80
N ALA A 383 3.01 -9.64 -27.26
CA ALA A 383 4.35 -9.93 -27.73
C ALA A 383 5.06 -10.95 -26.83
N PHE A 384 4.96 -10.76 -25.53
CA PHE A 384 5.43 -11.70 -24.52
C PHE A 384 4.79 -11.37 -23.16
N TRP A 385 4.87 -12.28 -22.21
CA TRP A 385 4.55 -12.02 -20.80
C TRP A 385 5.75 -12.30 -19.90
N LEU A 386 5.73 -11.76 -18.69
CA LEU A 386 6.75 -11.93 -17.66
C LEU A 386 6.08 -12.41 -16.37
N SER A 387 6.71 -13.37 -15.68
CA SER A 387 6.33 -13.65 -14.29
C SER A 387 7.11 -12.76 -13.33
N SER A 388 6.54 -12.52 -12.15
CA SER A 388 7.28 -11.98 -11.02
C SER A 388 8.16 -13.01 -10.31
N THR A 389 7.90 -14.31 -10.52
CA THR A 389 8.54 -15.42 -9.80
C THR A 389 9.69 -16.09 -10.56
N ASP A 390 9.81 -15.85 -11.86
CA ASP A 390 10.84 -16.44 -12.70
C ASP A 390 12.16 -15.65 -12.66
N ASP A 391 13.06 -15.95 -13.59
CA ASP A 391 14.35 -15.29 -13.80
C ASP A 391 14.26 -14.08 -14.77
N GLY A 392 13.06 -13.60 -15.08
CA GLY A 392 12.77 -12.50 -15.99
C GLY A 392 12.94 -12.85 -17.45
N HIS A 393 12.71 -14.10 -17.84
CA HIS A 393 12.70 -14.49 -19.24
C HIS A 393 11.36 -14.08 -19.90
N PRO A 394 11.40 -13.42 -21.07
CA PRO A 394 10.20 -13.17 -21.85
C PRO A 394 9.58 -14.49 -22.34
N HIS A 395 8.33 -14.75 -21.95
CA HIS A 395 7.56 -15.89 -22.40
C HIS A 395 6.76 -15.54 -23.66
N THR A 396 6.96 -16.30 -24.75
CA THR A 396 6.27 -16.08 -26.03
C THR A 396 5.26 -17.18 -26.35
N GLU A 397 5.16 -18.18 -25.49
CA GLU A 397 4.18 -19.25 -25.56
C GLU A 397 2.84 -18.84 -24.95
N ASN A 398 1.78 -19.52 -25.39
CA ASN A 398 0.41 -19.37 -24.91
C ASN A 398 -0.12 -17.93 -24.96
N LEU A 399 0.31 -17.10 -25.91
CA LEU A 399 -0.12 -15.72 -26.03
C LEU A 399 -1.59 -15.57 -26.44
N GLU A 400 -2.15 -16.62 -27.06
CA GLU A 400 -3.57 -16.69 -27.42
C GLU A 400 -4.49 -16.58 -26.20
N GLN A 401 -4.02 -16.94 -25.00
CA GLN A 401 -4.78 -16.80 -23.75
C GLN A 401 -5.07 -15.32 -23.40
N PHE A 402 -4.26 -14.40 -23.92
CA PHE A 402 -4.40 -12.95 -23.71
C PHE A 402 -5.07 -12.25 -24.89
N SER A 403 -5.34 -12.96 -25.99
CA SER A 403 -5.86 -12.38 -27.24
C SER A 403 -7.40 -12.22 -27.25
N VAL A 404 -8.05 -12.35 -26.09
CA VAL A 404 -9.51 -12.25 -25.95
C VAL A 404 -9.87 -10.88 -25.38
N HIS A 405 -9.91 -9.85 -26.22
CA HIS A 405 -10.62 -8.59 -25.97
C HIS A 405 -11.50 -8.26 -27.17
#